data_AF-A0A800AC58-F1
#
_entry.id   AF-A0A800AC58-F1
#
_cell.length_a   1.000
_cell.length_b   1.000
_cell.length_c   1.000
_cell.angle_alpha   90.00
_cell.angle_beta   90.00
_cell.angle_gamma   90.00
#
_symmetry.space_group_name_H-M   'P 1'
#
loop_
_entity.id
_entity.type
_entity.pdbx_description
1 polymer ?
#
loop_
_entity_poly.entity_id
_entity_poly.type
_entity_poly.pdbx_seq_one_letter_code
_entity_poly.pdbx_strand_id
1 'polypeptide(L)'
;MTITQKIASIIITALILIFISSTSTLPQSEKWQILETEHFIIHYTNEHKQAVSLQRVSENFYKRATDMLGTIAGKIDIWLISGRDFRATAPIQDWAVGYAYPLKRRIVIKNPSFLENSKLELARVVKHEIVHVIFGARIGKYMKNVPLWFNEGIAMYGSEEWSYGHYWLMLTYVFSKSIIPLNKLSNQFPKEKRLAQLAYAESFSAVSMIARDYGDEKLREITDLLAIGEDMDSALLFATGMNLAQFQQRWMQYLTKHYKWFSILSSSMILWGAVSLIVVWAYLRQRRLRRMKIAEWEEEESQQDEFFTE
;
A
#
# COMPACT_ATOMS: atom_id res chain seq x y z
N MET A 1 -13.89 26.98 5.85
CA MET A 1 -13.48 25.56 5.71
C MET A 1 -13.27 25.28 4.23
N THR A 2 -12.01 25.30 3.78
CA THR A 2 -11.67 25.17 2.36
C THR A 2 -11.59 23.70 1.94
N ILE A 3 -11.93 23.46 0.67
CA ILE A 3 -11.99 22.16 -0.04
C ILE A 3 -10.67 21.35 0.04
N THR A 4 -9.58 21.95 0.53
CA THR A 4 -8.27 21.33 0.74
C THR A 4 -8.16 20.35 1.92
N GLN A 5 -9.18 20.20 2.77
CA GLN A 5 -9.15 19.23 3.89
C GLN A 5 -9.77 17.86 3.59
N LYS A 6 -10.25 17.60 2.37
CA LYS A 6 -10.75 16.27 1.93
C LYS A 6 -9.68 15.44 1.23
N ILE A 7 -8.45 15.43 1.74
CA ILE A 7 -7.51 14.36 1.39
C ILE A 7 -7.83 13.23 2.36
N ALA A 8 -8.30 12.10 1.81
CA ALA A 8 -8.66 10.89 2.55
C ALA A 8 -7.71 10.68 3.73
N SER A 9 -8.27 10.63 4.95
CA SER A 9 -7.54 10.19 6.13
C SER A 9 -6.94 8.82 5.82
N ILE A 10 -5.65 8.79 5.50
CA ILE A 10 -4.92 7.53 5.35
C ILE A 10 -4.84 6.96 6.76
N ILE A 11 -5.79 6.07 7.09
CA ILE A 11 -5.68 5.21 8.27
C ILE A 11 -4.50 4.30 7.97
N ILE A 12 -3.33 4.64 8.49
CA ILE A 12 -2.19 3.73 8.46
C ILE A 12 -2.32 2.82 9.67
N THR A 13 -2.69 1.57 9.38
CA THR A 13 -2.27 0.43 10.15
C THR A 13 -0.78 0.32 9.97
N ALA A 14 -0.01 0.64 11.00
CA ALA A 14 1.25 -0.05 11.10
C ALA A 14 0.99 -1.26 12.01
N LEU A 15 1.78 -2.31 11.81
CA LEU A 15 1.59 -3.60 12.45
C LEU A 15 2.90 -3.92 13.14
N ILE A 16 2.83 -4.15 14.45
CA ILE A 16 4.01 -4.48 15.24
C ILE A 16 4.05 -6.00 15.32
N LEU A 17 5.04 -6.60 14.64
CA LEU A 17 5.38 -7.99 14.82
C LEU A 17 6.09 -8.17 16.15
N ILE A 18 5.43 -8.86 17.08
CA ILE A 18 6.01 -9.19 18.37
C ILE A 18 6.72 -10.53 18.24
N PHE A 19 8.05 -10.48 18.15
CA PHE A 19 8.93 -11.66 18.05
C PHE A 19 9.25 -12.32 19.41
N ILE A 20 8.64 -11.82 20.50
CA ILE A 20 8.94 -12.29 21.85
C ILE A 20 7.90 -13.33 22.26
N SER A 21 8.35 -14.33 23.03
CA SER A 21 7.58 -15.30 23.80
C SER A 21 6.68 -14.65 24.88
N SER A 22 6.14 -13.45 24.63
CA SER A 22 5.15 -12.83 25.50
C SER A 22 3.90 -13.71 25.51
N THR A 23 3.56 -14.19 26.69
CA THR A 23 2.27 -14.81 26.98
C THR A 23 1.20 -13.74 26.80
N SER A 24 0.66 -13.62 25.59
CA SER A 24 -0.56 -12.87 25.37
C SER A 24 -1.66 -13.56 26.18
N THR A 25 -2.03 -12.99 27.33
CA THR A 25 -3.20 -13.44 28.08
C THR A 25 -4.43 -12.87 27.37
N LEU A 26 -4.99 -13.68 26.47
CA LEU A 26 -6.31 -13.38 25.89
C LEU A 26 -7.34 -13.34 27.01
N PRO A 27 -8.37 -12.46 26.95
CA PRO A 27 -9.39 -12.38 27.98
C PRO A 27 -10.05 -13.75 28.21
N GLN A 28 -9.87 -14.31 29.41
CA GLN A 28 -10.38 -15.63 29.79
C GLN A 28 -11.87 -15.59 30.18
N SER A 29 -12.44 -14.40 30.38
CA SER A 29 -13.81 -14.20 30.87
C SER A 29 -14.89 -14.16 29.79
N GLU A 30 -14.52 -14.20 28.51
CA GLU A 30 -15.49 -14.14 27.41
C GLU A 30 -15.77 -15.53 26.83
N LYS A 31 -17.04 -15.84 26.57
CA LYS A 31 -17.44 -17.07 25.85
C LYS A 31 -17.07 -16.91 24.37
N TRP A 32 -15.86 -17.33 24.02
CA TRP A 32 -15.39 -17.37 22.64
C TRP A 32 -16.24 -18.33 21.81
N GLN A 33 -16.65 -17.85 20.64
CA GLN A 33 -17.25 -18.62 19.56
C GLN A 33 -16.19 -18.87 18.49
N ILE A 34 -16.32 -19.99 17.77
CA ILE A 34 -15.35 -20.42 16.75
C ILE A 34 -16.06 -20.54 15.41
N LEU A 35 -15.47 -19.97 14.36
CA LEU A 35 -15.75 -20.31 12.97
C LEU A 35 -14.51 -20.97 12.38
N GLU A 36 -14.65 -22.22 11.96
CA GLU A 36 -13.55 -23.01 11.40
C GLU A 36 -13.78 -23.26 9.91
N THR A 37 -12.72 -23.14 9.13
CA THR A 37 -12.69 -23.39 7.69
C THR A 37 -11.52 -24.29 7.32
N GLU A 38 -11.25 -24.46 6.03
CA GLU A 38 -10.12 -25.28 5.56
C GLU A 38 -8.78 -24.73 6.08
N HIS A 39 -8.58 -23.41 6.02
CA HIS A 39 -7.28 -22.80 6.32
C HIS A 39 -7.27 -21.94 7.60
N PHE A 40 -8.43 -21.62 8.18
CA PHE A 40 -8.52 -20.67 9.30
C PHE A 40 -9.37 -21.17 10.47
N ILE A 41 -9.04 -20.68 11.66
CA ILE A 41 -9.85 -20.80 12.88
C ILE A 41 -10.08 -19.38 13.41
N ILE A 42 -11.32 -18.92 13.40
CA ILE A 42 -11.67 -17.55 13.79
C ILE A 42 -12.36 -17.57 15.15
N HIS A 43 -11.71 -16.94 16.13
CA HIS A 43 -12.20 -16.75 17.49
C HIS A 43 -12.83 -15.36 17.60
N TYR A 44 -14.09 -15.28 18.04
CA TYR A 44 -14.85 -14.04 18.21
C TYR A 44 -15.84 -14.17 19.37
N THR A 45 -16.48 -13.07 19.80
CA THR A 45 -17.52 -13.13 20.84
C THR A 45 -18.88 -12.75 20.28
N ASN A 46 -19.26 -11.47 20.30
CA ASN A 46 -20.57 -11.02 19.82
C ASN A 46 -20.56 -10.57 18.34
N GLU A 47 -19.40 -10.62 17.69
CA GLU A 47 -19.12 -10.08 16.35
C GLU A 47 -19.38 -11.05 15.19
N HIS A 48 -20.44 -11.88 15.24
CA HIS A 48 -20.66 -12.95 14.26
C HIS A 48 -20.63 -12.47 12.79
N LYS A 49 -21.22 -11.31 12.48
CA LYS A 49 -21.21 -10.75 11.11
C LYS A 49 -19.81 -10.41 10.63
N GLN A 50 -18.96 -9.86 11.49
CA GLN A 50 -17.56 -9.53 11.17
C GLN A 50 -16.71 -10.80 11.06
N ALA A 51 -16.95 -11.79 11.92
CA ALA A 51 -16.27 -13.09 11.87
C ALA A 51 -16.55 -13.81 10.53
N VAL A 52 -17.80 -13.83 10.07
CA VAL A 52 -18.16 -14.37 8.74
C VAL A 52 -17.53 -13.57 7.60
N SER A 53 -17.42 -12.24 7.74
CA SER A 53 -16.73 -11.41 6.75
C SER A 53 -15.23 -11.72 6.69
N LEU A 54 -14.58 -11.86 7.85
CA LEU A 54 -13.17 -12.26 7.95
C LEU A 54 -12.95 -13.62 7.33
N GLN A 55 -13.81 -14.59 7.64
CA GLN A 55 -13.78 -15.94 7.06
C GLN A 55 -13.72 -15.88 5.53
N ARG A 56 -14.68 -15.18 4.93
CA ARG A 56 -14.80 -15.08 3.47
C ARG A 56 -13.58 -14.41 2.85
N VAL A 57 -13.13 -13.28 3.42
CA VAL A 57 -11.97 -12.57 2.89
C VAL A 57 -10.70 -13.40 3.01
N SER A 58 -10.51 -14.08 4.14
CA SER A 58 -9.32 -14.87 4.43
C SER A 58 -9.21 -16.07 3.48
N GLU A 59 -10.29 -16.84 3.33
CA GLU A 59 -10.32 -18.00 2.42
C GLU A 59 -10.14 -17.60 0.96
N ASN A 60 -10.83 -16.55 0.51
CA ASN A 60 -10.68 -16.06 -0.87
C ASN A 60 -9.25 -15.57 -1.17
N PHE A 61 -8.53 -15.09 -0.15
CA PHE A 61 -7.18 -14.56 -0.30
C PHE A 61 -6.09 -15.63 -0.15
N TYR A 62 -6.35 -16.70 0.60
CA TYR A 62 -5.34 -17.69 0.98
C TYR A 62 -4.60 -18.31 -0.21
N LYS A 63 -5.34 -18.70 -1.27
CA LYS A 63 -4.73 -19.27 -2.48
C LYS A 63 -3.72 -18.29 -3.09
N ARG A 64 -4.08 -17.02 -3.22
CA ARG A 64 -3.17 -16.01 -3.76
C ARG A 64 -1.92 -15.85 -2.91
N ALA A 65 -2.09 -15.76 -1.59
CA ALA A 65 -0.95 -15.59 -0.68
C ALA A 65 0.01 -16.80 -0.75
N THR A 66 -0.51 -18.01 -0.89
CA THR A 66 0.28 -19.24 -1.01
C THR A 66 0.83 -19.48 -2.43
N ASP A 67 0.17 -18.99 -3.47
CA ASP A 67 0.71 -18.91 -4.83
C ASP A 67 1.89 -17.92 -4.91
N MET A 68 1.97 -16.93 -4.03
CA MET A 68 3.11 -16.02 -3.93
C MET A 68 4.24 -16.60 -3.05
N LEU A 69 3.92 -17.03 -1.83
CA LEU A 69 4.91 -17.36 -0.79
C LEU A 69 5.20 -18.86 -0.60
N GLY A 70 4.39 -19.72 -1.21
CA GLY A 70 4.35 -21.14 -0.88
C GLY A 70 3.35 -21.48 0.22
N THR A 71 3.03 -22.76 0.33
CA THR A 71 2.06 -23.27 1.30
C THR A 71 2.68 -23.47 2.68
N ILE A 72 1.83 -23.42 3.71
CA ILE A 72 2.17 -23.74 5.10
C ILE A 72 1.30 -24.91 5.57
N ALA A 73 1.81 -25.68 6.52
CA ALA A 73 1.02 -26.73 7.17
C ALA A 73 0.12 -26.12 8.25
N GLY A 74 -1.07 -26.71 8.45
CA GLY A 74 -2.05 -26.37 9.48
C GLY A 74 -2.73 -25.02 9.31
N LYS A 75 -3.68 -24.71 10.22
CA LYS A 75 -4.55 -23.54 10.12
C LYS A 75 -3.95 -22.29 10.77
N ILE A 76 -4.44 -21.14 10.34
CA ILE A 76 -4.13 -19.83 10.92
C ILE A 76 -5.24 -19.42 11.89
N ASP A 77 -4.88 -19.12 13.13
CA ASP A 77 -5.80 -18.60 14.15
C ASP A 77 -6.00 -17.09 13.98
N ILE A 78 -7.25 -16.63 13.90
CA ILE A 78 -7.61 -15.20 13.87
C ILE A 78 -8.45 -14.88 15.09
N TRP A 79 -7.97 -13.97 15.94
CA TRP A 79 -8.67 -13.49 17.12
C TRP A 79 -9.26 -12.11 16.86
N LEU A 80 -10.58 -12.04 16.78
CA LEU A 80 -11.31 -10.78 16.64
C LEU A 80 -11.62 -10.23 18.03
N ILE A 81 -10.94 -9.17 18.44
CA ILE A 81 -11.04 -8.59 19.79
C ILE A 81 -11.82 -7.28 19.74
N SER A 82 -12.64 -7.06 20.77
CA SER A 82 -13.32 -5.79 21.02
C SER A 82 -12.30 -4.63 21.13
N GLY A 83 -12.70 -3.43 20.73
CA GLY A 83 -11.79 -2.27 20.73
C GLY A 83 -11.24 -1.87 22.10
N ARG A 84 -11.88 -2.29 23.20
CA ARG A 84 -11.45 -2.00 24.58
C ARG A 84 -10.36 -2.95 25.07
N ASP A 85 -10.45 -4.24 24.72
CA ASP A 85 -9.56 -5.29 25.24
C ASP A 85 -8.27 -5.45 24.42
N PHE A 86 -8.25 -4.94 23.19
CA PHE A 86 -7.08 -5.01 22.29
C PHE A 86 -5.79 -4.44 22.92
N ARG A 87 -5.88 -3.33 23.67
CA ARG A 87 -4.73 -2.70 24.35
C ARG A 87 -4.15 -3.53 25.49
N ALA A 88 -4.94 -4.42 26.09
CA ALA A 88 -4.49 -5.29 27.18
C ALA A 88 -3.70 -6.51 26.67
N THR A 89 -3.80 -6.83 25.38
CA THR A 89 -3.25 -8.08 24.83
C THR A 89 -1.80 -7.98 24.36
N ALA A 90 -1.25 -6.77 24.17
CA ALA A 90 0.13 -6.55 23.75
C ALA A 90 0.60 -5.07 23.93
N PRO A 91 1.89 -4.81 24.21
CA PRO A 91 2.46 -3.47 24.34
C PRO A 91 2.68 -2.84 22.94
N ILE A 92 1.61 -2.40 22.30
CA ILE A 92 1.60 -1.90 20.92
C ILE A 92 1.33 -0.39 20.93
N GLN A 93 1.86 0.33 19.92
CA GLN A 93 1.59 1.75 19.72
C GLN A 93 0.09 2.02 19.45
N ASP A 94 -0.39 3.21 19.83
CA ASP A 94 -1.82 3.57 19.86
C ASP A 94 -2.59 3.44 18.52
N TRP A 95 -1.87 3.32 17.39
CA TRP A 95 -2.43 3.30 16.04
C TRP A 95 -2.63 1.89 15.44
N ALA A 96 -2.20 0.81 16.11
CA ALA A 96 -2.33 -0.53 15.53
C ALA A 96 -3.77 -1.05 15.54
N VAL A 97 -4.19 -1.65 14.42
CA VAL A 97 -5.55 -2.20 14.23
C VAL A 97 -5.52 -3.74 14.08
N GLY A 98 -4.33 -4.32 13.93
CA GLY A 98 -4.06 -5.75 13.99
C GLY A 98 -2.65 -6.01 14.51
N TYR A 99 -2.28 -7.28 14.70
CA TYR A 99 -0.89 -7.74 14.71
C TYR A 99 -0.83 -9.26 14.49
N ALA A 100 0.18 -9.73 13.78
CA ALA A 100 0.50 -11.15 13.65
C ALA A 100 1.57 -11.62 14.65
N TYR A 101 1.44 -12.88 15.05
CA TYR A 101 2.51 -13.72 15.58
C TYR A 101 2.81 -14.81 14.54
N PRO A 102 3.71 -14.56 13.57
CA PRO A 102 3.89 -15.47 12.45
C PRO A 102 4.27 -16.89 12.85
N LEU A 103 5.19 -17.02 13.81
CA LEU A 103 5.66 -18.32 14.30
C LEU A 103 4.59 -19.11 15.07
N LYS A 104 3.54 -18.43 15.55
CA LYS A 104 2.39 -19.06 16.22
C LYS A 104 1.20 -19.23 15.27
N ARG A 105 1.33 -18.82 13.99
CA ARG A 105 0.24 -18.73 13.00
C ARG A 105 -1.00 -18.04 13.54
N ARG A 106 -0.79 -16.95 14.29
CA ARG A 106 -1.86 -16.24 14.98
C ARG A 106 -1.94 -14.81 14.50
N ILE A 107 -3.14 -14.34 14.24
CA ILE A 107 -3.46 -12.95 13.94
C ILE A 107 -4.41 -12.46 15.03
N VAL A 108 -4.20 -11.25 15.51
CA VAL A 108 -5.12 -10.57 16.41
C VAL A 108 -5.59 -9.29 15.73
N ILE A 109 -6.90 -9.12 15.57
CA ILE A 109 -7.48 -7.97 14.88
C ILE A 109 -8.42 -7.23 15.82
N LYS A 110 -8.25 -5.92 15.91
CA LYS A 110 -9.19 -5.03 16.59
C LYS A 110 -10.44 -4.86 15.74
N ASN A 111 -11.60 -5.16 16.30
CA ASN A 111 -12.86 -4.93 15.62
C ASN A 111 -13.04 -3.44 15.26
N PRO A 112 -13.09 -3.08 13.97
CA PRO A 112 -13.24 -1.69 13.53
C PRO A 112 -14.69 -1.24 13.46
N SER A 113 -15.64 -1.91 14.15
CA SER A 113 -17.09 -1.67 14.05
C SER A 113 -17.55 -0.22 14.21
N PHE A 114 -16.72 0.64 14.82
CA PHE A 114 -16.93 2.08 14.98
C PHE A 114 -16.51 2.93 13.78
N LEU A 115 -15.93 2.35 12.72
CA LEU A 115 -15.47 3.04 11.53
C LEU A 115 -16.48 2.93 10.37
N GLU A 116 -16.70 4.05 9.67
CA GLU A 116 -17.61 4.15 8.52
C GLU A 116 -17.23 3.18 7.37
N ASN A 117 -15.93 2.95 7.17
CA ASN A 117 -15.37 2.01 6.18
C ASN A 117 -14.83 0.71 6.79
N SER A 118 -15.34 0.32 7.95
CA SER A 118 -14.85 -0.82 8.76
C SER A 118 -14.62 -2.11 7.98
N LYS A 119 -15.47 -2.47 7.03
CA LYS A 119 -15.32 -3.71 6.22
C LYS A 119 -14.10 -3.67 5.29
N LEU A 120 -13.87 -2.54 4.62
CA LEU A 120 -12.76 -2.40 3.68
C LEU A 120 -11.43 -2.40 4.44
N GLU A 121 -11.37 -1.67 5.56
CA GLU A 121 -10.21 -1.66 6.44
C GLU A 121 -9.94 -3.04 7.04
N LEU A 122 -10.98 -3.74 7.50
CA LEU A 122 -10.84 -5.09 8.03
C LEU A 122 -10.30 -6.07 6.98
N ALA A 123 -10.81 -5.99 5.75
CA ALA A 123 -10.35 -6.82 4.65
C ALA A 123 -8.89 -6.52 4.27
N ARG A 124 -8.49 -5.26 4.30
CA ARG A 124 -7.12 -4.83 4.04
C ARG A 124 -6.16 -5.38 5.11
N VAL A 125 -6.46 -5.12 6.38
CA VAL A 125 -5.64 -5.54 7.52
C VAL A 125 -5.51 -7.07 7.57
N VAL A 126 -6.60 -7.83 7.45
CA VAL A 126 -6.50 -9.29 7.52
C VAL A 126 -5.64 -9.88 6.40
N LYS A 127 -5.72 -9.33 5.18
CA LYS A 127 -4.86 -9.78 4.07
C LYS A 127 -3.39 -9.55 4.38
N HIS A 128 -3.04 -8.35 4.84
CA HIS A 128 -1.68 -8.00 5.24
C HIS A 128 -1.12 -8.98 6.28
N GLU A 129 -1.91 -9.25 7.32
CA GLU A 129 -1.51 -10.14 8.41
C GLU A 129 -1.40 -11.61 7.99
N ILE A 130 -2.26 -12.06 7.06
CA ILE A 130 -2.14 -13.39 6.46
C ILE A 130 -0.81 -13.52 5.74
N VAL A 131 -0.38 -12.49 5.01
CA VAL A 131 0.94 -12.51 4.34
C VAL A 131 2.05 -12.60 5.37
N HIS A 132 2.03 -11.80 6.45
CA HIS A 132 3.03 -11.93 7.52
C HIS A 132 3.05 -13.31 8.16
N VAL A 133 1.89 -13.91 8.43
CA VAL A 133 1.81 -15.25 9.02
C VAL A 133 2.40 -16.30 8.09
N ILE A 134 1.98 -16.32 6.83
CA ILE A 134 2.49 -17.29 5.85
C ILE A 134 4.00 -17.10 5.67
N PHE A 135 4.43 -15.85 5.48
CA PHE A 135 5.84 -15.51 5.31
C PHE A 135 6.66 -15.95 6.52
N GLY A 136 6.32 -15.52 7.73
CA GLY A 136 7.09 -15.89 8.92
C GLY A 136 7.00 -17.37 9.28
N ALA A 137 5.90 -18.07 8.96
CA ALA A 137 5.82 -19.52 9.11
C ALA A 137 6.74 -20.26 8.13
N ARG A 138 6.94 -19.74 6.92
CA ARG A 138 7.92 -20.25 5.94
C ARG A 138 9.35 -20.00 6.42
N ILE A 139 9.65 -18.78 6.88
CA ILE A 139 11.00 -18.40 7.32
C ILE A 139 11.40 -19.10 8.64
N GLY A 140 10.44 -19.27 9.56
CA GLY A 140 10.68 -19.94 10.83
C GLY A 140 11.72 -19.23 11.71
N LYS A 141 12.70 -19.99 12.23
CA LYS A 141 13.68 -19.50 13.22
C LYS A 141 14.57 -18.35 12.71
N TYR A 142 14.66 -18.15 11.40
CA TYR A 142 15.48 -17.11 10.78
C TYR A 142 14.77 -15.77 10.63
N MET A 143 13.52 -15.66 11.08
CA MET A 143 12.71 -14.46 10.86
C MET A 143 13.35 -13.19 11.45
N LYS A 144 14.11 -13.33 12.54
CA LYS A 144 14.90 -12.24 13.15
C LYS A 144 16.00 -11.67 12.24
N ASN A 145 16.41 -12.40 11.21
CA ASN A 145 17.45 -11.99 10.26
C ASN A 145 16.85 -11.31 9.02
N VAL A 146 15.52 -11.34 8.86
CA VAL A 146 14.87 -10.73 7.70
C VAL A 146 14.82 -9.21 7.87
N PRO A 147 15.32 -8.43 6.90
CA PRO A 147 15.19 -6.98 6.91
C PRO A 147 13.74 -6.53 6.98
N LEU A 148 13.45 -5.58 7.86
CA LEU A 148 12.11 -5.07 8.10
C LEU A 148 11.47 -4.50 6.82
N TRP A 149 12.22 -3.77 5.99
CA TRP A 149 11.70 -3.28 4.70
C TRP A 149 11.17 -4.39 3.79
N PHE A 150 11.81 -5.57 3.78
CA PHE A 150 11.37 -6.67 2.93
C PHE A 150 10.13 -7.33 3.51
N ASN A 151 10.11 -7.55 4.82
CA ASN A 151 8.98 -8.13 5.52
C ASN A 151 7.71 -7.26 5.45
N GLU A 152 7.82 -5.95 5.63
CA GLU A 152 6.68 -5.04 5.44
C GLU A 152 6.32 -4.89 3.95
N GLY A 153 7.33 -4.81 3.08
CA GLY A 153 7.14 -4.67 1.65
C GLY A 153 6.42 -5.87 1.02
N ILE A 154 6.76 -7.10 1.41
CA ILE A 154 6.12 -8.32 0.91
C ILE A 154 4.69 -8.45 1.43
N ALA A 155 4.42 -8.03 2.66
CA ALA A 155 3.08 -7.96 3.21
C ALA A 155 2.20 -6.99 2.43
N MET A 156 2.67 -5.74 2.25
CA MET A 156 1.94 -4.72 1.49
C MET A 156 1.76 -5.10 0.01
N TYR A 157 2.75 -5.73 -0.60
CA TYR A 157 2.67 -6.21 -1.98
C TYR A 157 1.64 -7.32 -2.12
N GLY A 158 1.74 -8.35 -1.29
CA GLY A 158 0.85 -9.51 -1.32
C GLY A 158 -0.61 -9.14 -1.01
N SER A 159 -0.83 -8.18 -0.11
CA SER A 159 -2.18 -7.71 0.26
C SER A 159 -2.76 -6.62 -0.65
N GLU A 160 -2.02 -6.22 -1.70
CA GLU A 160 -2.41 -5.17 -2.66
C GLU A 160 -2.71 -3.80 -2.00
N GLU A 161 -1.90 -3.39 -1.02
CA GLU A 161 -2.14 -2.18 -0.21
C GLU A 161 -1.72 -0.84 -0.85
N TRP A 162 -1.49 -0.82 -2.16
CA TRP A 162 -1.12 0.42 -2.82
C TRP A 162 -2.27 1.43 -2.83
N SER A 163 -1.98 2.67 -2.44
CA SER A 163 -2.97 3.75 -2.40
C SER A 163 -2.43 5.00 -3.10
N TYR A 164 -3.34 5.86 -3.56
CA TYR A 164 -2.99 7.17 -4.09
C TYR A 164 -2.18 8.01 -3.08
N GLY A 165 -2.45 7.86 -1.78
CA GLY A 165 -1.69 8.53 -0.72
C GLY A 165 -0.22 8.12 -0.68
N HIS A 166 0.07 6.81 -0.82
CA HIS A 166 1.45 6.30 -0.91
C HIS A 166 2.18 6.85 -2.14
N TYR A 167 1.48 6.96 -3.28
CA TYR A 167 2.03 7.54 -4.50
C TYR A 167 2.44 9.00 -4.31
N TRP A 168 1.56 9.84 -3.77
CA TRP A 168 1.84 11.27 -3.53
C TRP A 168 2.95 11.46 -2.51
N LEU A 169 2.98 10.65 -1.45
CA LEU A 169 4.05 10.71 -0.47
C LEU A 169 5.40 10.37 -1.10
N MET A 170 5.50 9.24 -1.79
CA MET A 170 6.74 8.83 -2.47
C MET A 170 7.18 9.89 -3.49
N LEU A 171 6.25 10.45 -4.25
CA LEU A 171 6.49 11.57 -5.16
C LEU A 171 7.18 12.74 -4.44
N THR A 172 6.62 13.23 -3.32
CA THR A 172 7.22 14.37 -2.59
C THR A 172 8.65 14.10 -2.08
N TYR A 173 8.96 12.87 -1.67
CA TYR A 173 10.27 12.52 -1.13
C TYR A 173 11.31 12.18 -2.20
N VAL A 174 10.88 11.67 -3.36
CA VAL A 174 11.76 11.55 -4.54
C VAL A 174 12.23 12.94 -4.99
N PHE A 175 11.34 13.93 -5.04
CA PHE A 175 11.70 15.30 -5.44
C PHE A 175 12.65 16.00 -4.48
N SER A 176 12.43 15.81 -3.17
CA SER A 176 13.31 16.39 -2.13
C SER A 176 14.59 15.57 -1.90
N LYS A 177 14.86 14.54 -2.72
CA LYS A 177 16.01 13.62 -2.57
C LYS A 177 16.13 13.04 -1.15
N SER A 178 14.99 12.84 -0.48
CA SER A 178 14.90 12.45 0.93
C SER A 178 14.42 11.01 1.09
N ILE A 179 14.71 10.15 0.12
CA ILE A 179 14.42 8.71 0.14
C ILE A 179 15.32 8.03 1.19
N ILE A 180 14.74 7.14 1.98
CA ILE A 180 15.48 6.42 3.02
C ILE A 180 16.17 5.19 2.39
N PRO A 181 17.49 5.03 2.58
CA PRO A 181 18.17 3.82 2.12
C PRO A 181 17.59 2.55 2.75
N LEU A 182 17.44 1.47 1.97
CA LEU A 182 16.87 0.19 2.42
C LEU A 182 17.67 -0.44 3.57
N ASN A 183 18.99 -0.25 3.59
CA ASN A 183 19.83 -0.70 4.71
C ASN A 183 19.47 0.00 6.04
N LYS A 184 19.01 1.26 6.01
CA LYS A 184 18.52 1.98 7.19
C LYS A 184 17.14 1.50 7.62
N LEU A 185 16.36 0.94 6.71
CA LEU A 185 15.05 0.33 6.96
C LEU A 185 15.13 -1.17 7.30
N SER A 186 16.33 -1.74 7.47
CA SER A 186 16.48 -3.18 7.73
C SER A 186 16.17 -3.56 9.17
N ASN A 187 16.47 -2.68 10.15
CA ASN A 187 16.32 -3.01 11.57
C ASN A 187 15.13 -2.30 12.23
N GLN A 188 14.83 -1.06 11.82
CA GLN A 188 13.77 -0.27 12.42
C GLN A 188 13.25 0.79 11.44
N PHE A 189 11.97 1.11 11.55
CA PHE A 189 11.39 2.25 10.86
C PHE A 189 11.48 3.53 11.71
N PRO A 190 11.42 4.72 11.07
CA PRO A 190 11.38 5.99 11.79
C PRO A 190 10.19 6.07 12.76
N LYS A 191 10.38 6.73 13.92
CA LYS A 191 9.30 6.96 14.89
C LYS A 191 8.33 8.05 14.46
N GLU A 192 8.82 9.03 13.70
CA GLU A 192 7.97 10.10 13.17
C GLU A 192 6.96 9.52 12.18
N LYS A 193 5.68 9.78 12.41
CA LYS A 193 4.58 9.17 11.65
C LYS A 193 4.80 9.28 10.14
N ARG A 194 5.10 10.48 9.61
CA ARG A 194 5.25 10.73 8.17
C ARG A 194 6.40 9.94 7.55
N LEU A 195 7.55 9.90 8.23
CA LEU A 195 8.71 9.12 7.79
C LEU A 195 8.48 7.61 7.91
N ALA A 196 7.68 7.15 8.89
CA ALA A 196 7.25 5.76 8.92
C ALA A 196 6.40 5.41 7.69
N GLN A 197 5.45 6.29 7.30
CA GLN A 197 4.63 6.06 6.09
C GLN A 197 5.50 6.00 4.83
N LEU A 198 6.56 6.83 4.77
CA LEU A 198 7.53 6.78 3.69
C LEU A 198 8.26 5.44 3.67
N ALA A 199 8.74 4.96 4.82
CA ALA A 199 9.40 3.66 4.93
C ALA A 199 8.52 2.50 4.43
N TYR A 200 7.22 2.50 4.78
CA TYR A 200 6.25 1.56 4.23
C TYR A 200 6.09 1.67 2.71
N ALA A 201 5.94 2.89 2.18
CA ALA A 201 5.82 3.13 0.75
C ALA A 201 7.08 2.71 -0.04
N GLU A 202 8.26 2.97 0.51
CA GLU A 202 9.55 2.57 -0.06
C GLU A 202 9.72 1.05 -0.05
N SER A 203 9.36 0.40 1.06
CA SER A 203 9.36 -1.05 1.23
C SER A 203 8.46 -1.73 0.20
N PHE A 204 7.21 -1.27 0.08
CA PHE A 204 6.29 -1.75 -0.95
C PHE A 204 6.87 -1.54 -2.35
N SER A 205 7.42 -0.36 -2.65
CA SER A 205 7.95 -0.04 -3.98
C SER A 205 9.15 -0.91 -4.35
N ALA A 206 10.02 -1.20 -3.40
CA ALA A 206 11.19 -2.04 -3.61
C ALA A 206 10.76 -3.46 -3.94
N VAL A 207 9.89 -4.07 -3.13
CA VAL A 207 9.36 -5.42 -3.38
C VAL A 207 8.56 -5.48 -4.69
N SER A 208 7.72 -4.48 -4.96
CA SER A 208 6.95 -4.39 -6.21
C SER A 208 7.85 -4.32 -7.44
N MET A 209 9.02 -3.70 -7.34
CA MET A 209 9.99 -3.68 -8.43
C MET A 209 10.60 -5.06 -8.68
N ILE A 210 10.88 -5.84 -7.62
CA ILE A 210 11.35 -7.23 -7.78
C ILE A 210 10.30 -8.05 -8.53
N ALA A 211 9.05 -8.03 -8.06
CA ALA A 211 7.98 -8.77 -8.69
C ALA A 211 7.69 -8.34 -10.14
N ARG A 212 7.72 -7.02 -10.42
CA ARG A 212 7.50 -6.51 -11.78
C ARG A 212 8.63 -6.88 -12.73
N ASP A 213 9.88 -6.73 -12.32
CA ASP A 213 11.03 -6.91 -13.20
C ASP A 213 11.43 -8.39 -13.34
N TYR A 214 11.11 -9.23 -12.34
CA TYR A 214 11.59 -10.61 -12.26
C TYR A 214 10.52 -11.66 -11.95
N GLY A 215 9.27 -11.27 -11.72
CA GLY A 215 8.16 -12.19 -11.41
C GLY A 215 8.01 -12.53 -9.92
N ASP A 216 6.81 -12.98 -9.54
CA ASP A 216 6.49 -13.39 -8.17
C ASP A 216 7.28 -14.64 -7.75
N GLU A 217 7.71 -15.47 -8.71
CA GLU A 217 8.57 -16.62 -8.46
C GLU A 217 9.89 -16.23 -7.78
N LYS A 218 10.43 -15.04 -8.07
CA LYS A 218 11.66 -14.56 -7.45
C LYS A 218 11.44 -14.07 -6.03
N LEU A 219 10.24 -13.57 -5.68
CA LEU A 219 9.90 -13.32 -4.29
C LEU A 219 9.84 -14.61 -3.47
N ARG A 220 9.31 -15.69 -4.06
CA ARG A 220 9.32 -17.01 -3.45
C ARG A 220 10.74 -17.53 -3.26
N GLU A 221 11.59 -17.41 -4.28
CA GLU A 221 13.00 -17.83 -4.23
C GLU A 221 13.79 -17.10 -3.13
N ILE A 222 13.60 -15.78 -3.00
CA ILE A 222 14.16 -15.00 -1.88
C ILE A 222 13.64 -15.54 -0.54
N THR A 223 12.33 -15.78 -0.43
CA THR A 223 11.71 -16.33 0.78
C THR A 223 12.32 -17.69 1.16
N ASP A 224 12.53 -18.57 0.18
CA ASP A 224 13.09 -19.91 0.39
C ASP A 224 14.55 -19.87 0.85
N LEU A 225 15.36 -18.97 0.29
CA LEU A 225 16.74 -18.76 0.72
C LEU A 225 16.83 -18.21 2.15
N LEU A 226 15.99 -17.21 2.47
CA LEU A 226 15.90 -16.69 3.84
C LEU A 226 15.42 -17.76 4.82
N ALA A 227 14.56 -18.69 4.40
CA ALA A 227 14.06 -19.79 5.21
C ALA A 227 15.11 -20.86 5.54
N ILE A 228 16.18 -20.97 4.76
CA ILE A 228 17.33 -21.84 5.08
C ILE A 228 18.45 -21.11 5.83
N GLY A 229 18.35 -19.79 5.97
CA GLY A 229 19.24 -18.96 6.77
C GLY A 229 20.23 -18.12 6.00
N GLU A 230 20.10 -18.04 4.66
CA GLU A 230 20.88 -17.11 3.85
C GLU A 230 20.56 -15.65 4.21
N ASP A 231 21.54 -14.77 3.99
CA ASP A 231 21.33 -13.33 4.16
C ASP A 231 20.61 -12.70 2.96
N MET A 232 20.08 -11.49 3.17
CA MET A 232 19.34 -10.76 2.14
C MET A 232 20.20 -10.42 0.92
N ASP A 233 21.49 -10.15 1.10
CA ASP A 233 22.40 -9.85 -0.01
C ASP A 233 22.54 -11.06 -0.94
N SER A 234 22.74 -12.25 -0.37
CA SER A 234 22.87 -13.52 -1.09
C SER A 234 21.54 -13.92 -1.74
N ALA A 235 20.43 -13.74 -1.03
CA ALA A 235 19.10 -14.03 -1.56
C ALA A 235 18.74 -13.13 -2.76
N LEU A 236 19.01 -11.82 -2.67
CA LEU A 236 18.82 -10.89 -3.79
C LEU A 236 19.77 -11.18 -4.94
N LEU A 237 21.02 -11.52 -4.65
CA LEU A 237 22.02 -11.82 -5.68
C LEU A 237 21.61 -13.04 -6.48
N PHE A 238 21.13 -14.09 -5.82
CA PHE A 238 20.64 -15.29 -6.49
C PHE A 238 19.38 -15.00 -7.33
N ALA A 239 18.41 -14.29 -6.75
CA ALA A 239 17.12 -14.07 -7.41
C ALA A 239 17.16 -13.03 -8.55
N THR A 240 18.02 -12.02 -8.44
CA THR A 240 18.02 -10.83 -9.33
C THR A 240 19.36 -10.55 -10.00
N GLY A 241 20.43 -11.25 -9.62
CA GLY A 241 21.80 -10.96 -10.06
C GLY A 241 22.43 -9.73 -9.39
N MET A 242 21.80 -9.17 -8.35
CA MET A 242 22.27 -7.97 -7.66
C MET A 242 22.24 -8.17 -6.15
N ASN A 243 23.31 -7.76 -5.45
CA ASN A 243 23.26 -7.62 -3.99
C ASN A 243 22.39 -6.41 -3.58
N LEU A 244 22.18 -6.21 -2.27
CA LEU A 244 21.29 -5.17 -1.76
C LEU A 244 21.71 -3.76 -2.20
N ALA A 245 23.02 -3.48 -2.23
CA ALA A 245 23.53 -2.17 -2.62
C ALA A 245 23.27 -1.87 -4.11
N GLN A 246 23.53 -2.85 -4.98
CA GLN A 246 23.27 -2.76 -6.43
C GLN A 246 21.77 -2.64 -6.71
N PHE A 247 20.96 -3.46 -6.03
CA PHE A 247 19.51 -3.40 -6.13
C PHE A 247 18.97 -2.04 -5.70
N GLN A 248 19.42 -1.51 -4.56
CA GLN A 248 19.03 -0.19 -4.07
C GLN A 248 19.36 0.91 -5.10
N GLN A 249 20.57 0.89 -5.67
CA GLN A 249 20.96 1.87 -6.67
C GLN A 249 20.04 1.83 -7.90
N ARG A 250 19.75 0.63 -8.41
CA ARG A 250 18.84 0.43 -9.54
C ARG A 250 17.41 0.87 -9.20
N TRP A 251 16.93 0.54 -8.00
CA TRP A 251 15.61 0.95 -7.52
C TRP A 251 15.48 2.48 -7.39
N MET A 252 16.50 3.17 -6.87
CA MET A 252 16.51 4.63 -6.81
C MET A 252 16.50 5.28 -8.20
N GLN A 253 17.20 4.69 -9.18
CA GLN A 253 17.12 5.13 -10.58
C GLN A 253 15.73 4.93 -11.16
N TYR A 254 15.10 3.79 -10.87
CA TYR A 254 13.71 3.51 -11.24
C TYR A 254 12.76 4.56 -10.67
N LEU A 255 12.82 4.85 -9.36
CA LEU A 255 11.99 5.87 -8.73
C LEU A 255 12.16 7.22 -9.43
N THR A 256 13.40 7.64 -9.65
CA THR A 256 13.67 8.91 -10.33
C THR A 256 13.04 8.93 -11.74
N LYS A 257 13.15 7.84 -12.51
CA LYS A 257 12.54 7.75 -13.85
C LYS A 257 11.02 7.70 -13.81
N HIS A 258 10.43 6.97 -12.87
CA HIS A 258 8.99 6.80 -12.76
C HIS A 258 8.28 8.08 -12.30
N TYR A 259 8.93 8.87 -11.44
CA TYR A 259 8.38 10.15 -10.94
C TYR A 259 8.85 11.37 -11.76
N LYS A 260 9.73 11.18 -12.75
CA LYS A 260 10.29 12.25 -13.61
C LYS A 260 9.23 13.07 -14.35
N TRP A 261 8.11 12.48 -14.76
CA TRP A 261 7.05 13.20 -15.47
C TRP A 261 6.47 14.34 -14.63
N PHE A 262 6.44 14.18 -13.31
CA PHE A 262 6.04 15.27 -12.42
C PHE A 262 7.11 16.37 -12.37
N SER A 263 8.40 16.06 -12.52
CA SER A 263 9.47 17.05 -12.61
C SER A 263 9.30 17.95 -13.84
N ILE A 264 8.81 17.36 -14.92
CA ILE A 264 8.52 18.03 -16.17
C ILE A 264 7.28 18.92 -15.98
N LEU A 265 6.23 18.42 -15.31
CA LEU A 265 5.00 19.17 -15.08
C LEU A 265 5.16 20.28 -14.01
N SER A 266 6.01 20.05 -13.00
CA SER A 266 6.34 21.03 -11.95
C SER A 266 7.31 22.10 -12.44
N SER A 267 7.88 21.95 -13.65
CA SER A 267 8.68 23.01 -14.27
C SER A 267 7.79 24.20 -14.55
N SER A 268 8.07 25.33 -13.89
CA SER A 268 7.33 26.58 -14.08
C SER A 268 7.30 26.98 -15.55
N MET A 269 8.36 26.71 -16.31
CA MET A 269 8.44 27.06 -17.73
C MET A 269 7.46 26.27 -18.61
N ILE A 270 7.23 25.00 -18.31
CA ILE A 270 6.30 24.15 -19.07
C ILE A 270 4.85 24.49 -18.70
N LEU A 271 4.59 24.75 -17.42
CA LEU A 271 3.30 25.18 -16.92
C LEU A 271 2.88 26.52 -17.56
N TRP A 272 3.77 27.52 -17.49
CA TRP A 272 3.52 28.82 -18.12
C TRP A 272 3.47 28.73 -19.64
N GLY A 273 4.33 27.92 -20.28
CA GLY A 273 4.25 27.67 -21.72
C GLY A 273 2.92 27.07 -22.17
N ALA A 274 2.39 26.09 -21.42
CA ALA A 274 1.08 25.50 -21.70
C ALA A 274 -0.06 26.50 -21.51
N VAL A 275 -0.03 27.30 -20.43
CA VAL A 275 -1.00 28.38 -20.20
C VAL A 275 -0.95 29.39 -21.34
N SER A 276 0.23 29.82 -21.76
CA SER A 276 0.40 30.74 -22.89
C SER A 276 -0.15 30.16 -24.19
N LEU A 277 0.08 28.87 -24.49
CA LEU A 277 -0.48 28.21 -25.66
C LEU A 277 -2.00 28.14 -25.63
N ILE A 278 -2.60 27.84 -24.47
CA ILE A 278 -4.05 27.83 -24.29
C ILE A 278 -4.63 29.23 -24.52
N VAL A 279 -3.98 30.27 -24.00
CA VAL A 279 -4.40 31.67 -24.20
C VAL A 279 -4.30 32.08 -25.67
N VAL A 280 -3.21 31.75 -26.36
CA VAL A 280 -3.05 32.03 -27.80
C VAL A 280 -4.11 31.28 -28.60
N TRP A 281 -4.33 30.00 -28.31
CA TRP A 281 -5.35 29.20 -28.99
C TRP A 281 -6.76 29.77 -28.76
N ALA A 282 -7.11 30.13 -27.52
CA ALA A 282 -8.39 30.75 -27.19
C ALA A 282 -8.56 32.10 -27.92
N TYR A 283 -7.51 32.91 -27.98
CA TYR A 283 -7.50 34.17 -28.72
C TYR A 283 -7.72 33.95 -30.23
N LEU A 284 -6.99 33.02 -30.84
CA LEU A 284 -7.12 32.70 -32.26
C LEU A 284 -8.51 32.14 -32.60
N ARG A 285 -9.04 31.26 -31.74
CA ARG A 285 -10.40 30.72 -31.86
C ARG A 285 -11.43 31.85 -31.77
N GLN A 286 -11.32 32.73 -30.77
CA GLN A 286 -12.23 33.86 -30.60
C GLN A 286 -12.13 34.86 -31.77
N ARG A 287 -10.94 35.06 -32.33
CA ARG A 287 -10.73 35.90 -33.51
C ARG A 287 -11.40 35.32 -34.75
N ARG A 288 -11.33 33.99 -34.96
CA ARG A 288 -12.05 33.33 -36.05
C ARG A 288 -13.56 33.47 -35.90
N LEU A 289 -14.10 33.17 -34.72
CA LEU A 289 -15.55 33.27 -34.47
C LEU A 289 -16.09 34.68 -34.66
N ARG A 290 -15.37 35.72 -34.22
CA ARG A 290 -15.75 37.12 -34.45
C ARG A 290 -15.77 37.51 -35.93
N ARG A 291 -14.81 37.02 -36.71
CA ARG A 291 -14.77 37.28 -38.16
C ARG A 291 -15.95 36.64 -38.90
N MET A 292 -16.32 35.42 -38.52
CA MET A 292 -17.49 34.75 -39.12
C MET A 292 -18.79 35.50 -38.80
N LYS A 293 -18.94 35.98 -37.56
CA LYS A 293 -20.13 36.74 -37.14
C LYS A 293 -20.24 38.12 -37.81
N ILE A 294 -19.11 38.80 -38.05
CA ILE A 294 -19.10 40.07 -38.80
C ILE A 294 -19.45 39.82 -40.27
N ALA A 295 -18.91 38.77 -40.89
CA ALA A 295 -19.24 38.42 -42.28
C ALA A 295 -20.74 38.04 -42.44
N GLU A 296 -21.32 37.35 -41.45
CA GLU A 296 -22.76 37.07 -41.41
C GLU A 296 -23.60 38.36 -41.31
N TRP A 297 -23.21 39.32 -40.46
CA TRP A 297 -23.88 40.62 -40.37
C TRP A 297 -23.74 41.45 -41.66
N GLU A 298 -22.59 41.41 -42.33
CA GLU A 298 -22.37 42.09 -43.61
C GLU A 298 -23.23 41.48 -44.74
N GLU A 299 -23.41 40.16 -44.76
CA GLU A 299 -24.34 39.48 -45.68
C GLU A 299 -25.80 39.84 -45.39
N GLU A 300 -26.22 39.86 -44.12
CA GLU A 300 -27.57 40.28 -43.71
C GLU A 300 -27.88 41.74 -44.06
N GLU A 301 -26.93 42.67 -43.83
CA GLU A 301 -27.06 44.07 -44.22
C GLU A 301 -27.15 44.21 -45.75
N SER A 302 -26.32 43.50 -46.51
CA SER A 302 -26.37 43.55 -47.98
C SER A 302 -27.71 43.05 -48.55
N GLN A 303 -28.29 42.00 -47.97
CA GLN A 303 -29.59 41.48 -48.38
C GLN A 303 -30.75 42.40 -47.97
N GLN A 304 -30.65 43.09 -46.83
CA GLN A 304 -31.63 44.11 -46.44
C GLN A 304 -31.56 45.34 -47.36
N ASP A 305 -30.37 45.83 -47.66
CA ASP A 305 -30.18 46.97 -48.57
C ASP A 305 -30.71 46.66 -49.97
N GLU A 306 -30.46 45.46 -50.49
CA GLU A 306 -30.98 45.00 -51.78
C GLU A 306 -32.52 44.95 -51.79
N PHE A 307 -33.14 44.50 -50.70
CA PHE A 307 -34.60 44.47 -50.49
C PHE A 307 -35.26 45.86 -50.42
N PHE A 308 -34.55 46.91 -49.98
CA PHE A 308 -35.07 48.29 -49.95
C PHE A 308 -34.79 49.08 -51.25
N THR A 309 -34.02 48.51 -52.19
CA THR A 309 -33.71 49.13 -53.50
C THR A 309 -34.54 48.61 -54.68
N GLU A 310 -35.39 47.60 -54.49
CA GLU A 310 -36.47 47.21 -55.42
C GLU A 310 -37.81 47.90 -55.10
#